data_AF-A0A9D8TEX6-F1
#
_entry.id   AF-A0A9D8TEX6-F1
#
_cell.length_a   1.000
_cell.length_b   1.000
_cell.length_c   1.000
_cell.angle_alpha   90.00
_cell.angle_beta   90.00
_cell.angle_gamma   90.00
#
_symmetry.space_group_name_H-M   'P 1'
#
loop_
_entity.id
_entity.type
_entity.pdbx_description
1 polymer ?
#
loop_
_entity_poly.entity_id
_entity_poly.type
_entity_poly.pdbx_seq_one_letter_code
_entity_poly.pdbx_strand_id
1 'polypeptide(L)'
;AQGANSLKLGADGIVPSTGNIVPELYGNLYQAYLAGDFEKTDYYQALTDLVAVVYQKGRTLGESLAALKVLMQDAGLCSSTMMPPLTELSSEENQRIIEQFKALSL
;
A
#
# COMPACT_ATOMS: atom_id res chain seq x y z
N ALA A 1 -4.35 -6.39 -1.96
CA ALA A 1 -4.88 -7.29 -0.89
C ALA A 1 -6.39 -7.38 -1.05
N GLN A 2 -7.08 -8.49 -0.78
CA GLN A 2 -8.52 -8.63 -1.09
C GLN A 2 -9.47 -8.08 0.00
N GLY A 3 -9.16 -6.91 0.57
CA GLY A 3 -9.85 -6.36 1.75
C GLY A 3 -11.36 -6.21 1.57
N ALA A 4 -11.80 -5.57 0.49
CA ALA A 4 -13.22 -5.39 0.19
C ALA A 4 -13.99 -6.73 0.11
N ASN A 5 -13.44 -7.71 -0.59
CA ASN A 5 -14.07 -9.03 -0.71
C ASN A 5 -14.14 -9.75 0.64
N SER A 6 -13.07 -9.70 1.44
CA SER A 6 -13.05 -10.28 2.79
C SER A 6 -14.11 -9.66 3.71
N LEU A 7 -14.27 -8.33 3.70
CA LEU A 7 -15.32 -7.66 4.47
C LEU A 7 -16.72 -8.12 4.05
N LYS A 8 -16.98 -8.20 2.74
CA LYS A 8 -18.26 -8.69 2.20
C LYS A 8 -18.58 -10.13 2.59
N LEU A 9 -17.55 -10.94 2.86
CA LEU A 9 -17.67 -12.32 3.32
C LEU A 9 -17.70 -12.45 4.86
N GLY A 10 -17.70 -11.34 5.59
CA GLY A 10 -17.86 -11.31 7.05
C GLY A 10 -16.58 -11.12 7.86
N ALA A 11 -15.48 -10.70 7.25
CA ALA A 11 -14.29 -10.30 8.01
C ALA A 11 -14.54 -8.99 8.80
N ASP A 12 -13.95 -8.88 10.00
CA ASP A 12 -14.13 -7.71 10.88
C ASP A 12 -13.30 -6.49 10.47
N GLY A 13 -12.28 -6.68 9.61
CA GLY A 13 -11.36 -5.61 9.24
C GLY A 13 -10.32 -6.02 8.20
N ILE A 14 -9.38 -5.10 7.95
CA ILE A 14 -8.31 -5.26 6.96
C ILE A 14 -6.99 -4.88 7.62
N VAL A 15 -5.93 -5.66 7.39
CA VAL A 15 -4.57 -5.38 7.90
C VAL A 15 -3.56 -5.33 6.74
N PRO A 16 -3.52 -4.23 5.96
CA PRO A 16 -2.69 -4.13 4.76
C PRO A 16 -1.38 -3.38 5.01
N SER A 17 -0.26 -3.84 4.44
CA SER A 17 1.01 -3.09 4.48
C SER A 17 0.90 -1.71 3.81
N THR A 18 0.16 -1.62 2.70
CA THR A 18 -0.14 -0.37 1.99
C THR A 18 -0.79 0.69 2.88
N GLY A 19 -1.49 0.28 3.96
CA GLY A 19 -2.08 1.20 4.92
C GLY A 19 -1.07 2.06 5.68
N ASN A 20 0.23 1.73 5.63
CA ASN A 20 1.28 2.58 6.19
C ASN A 20 1.53 3.87 5.39
N ILE A 21 1.13 3.93 4.12
CA ILE A 21 1.36 5.09 3.24
C ILE A 21 0.07 5.78 2.78
N VAL A 22 -1.06 5.05 2.72
CA VAL A 22 -2.37 5.59 2.34
C VAL A 22 -3.48 5.13 3.31
N PRO A 23 -3.34 5.40 4.62
CA PRO A 23 -4.31 4.95 5.62
C PRO A 23 -5.74 5.46 5.35
N GLU A 24 -5.88 6.67 4.80
CA GLU A 24 -7.15 7.29 4.44
C GLU A 24 -7.93 6.50 3.39
N LEU A 25 -7.26 5.87 2.41
CA LEU A 25 -7.94 5.03 1.42
C LEU A 25 -8.56 3.79 2.07
N TYR A 26 -7.87 3.17 3.03
CA TYR A 26 -8.41 2.03 3.77
C TYR A 26 -9.51 2.45 4.76
N GLY A 27 -9.37 3.62 5.39
CA GLY A 27 -10.43 4.21 6.20
C GLY A 27 -11.70 4.41 5.37
N ASN A 28 -11.58 5.04 4.21
CA ASN A 28 -12.70 5.29 3.31
C ASN A 28 -13.32 4.00 2.75
N LEU A 29 -12.50 2.99 2.42
CA LEU A 29 -12.96 1.66 2.03
C LEU A 29 -13.82 1.05 3.13
N TYR A 30 -13.34 1.03 4.36
CA TYR A 30 -14.06 0.44 5.49
C TYR A 30 -15.34 1.20 5.81
N GLN A 31 -15.32 2.54 5.77
CA GLN A 31 -16.53 3.35 5.96
C GLN A 31 -17.57 3.11 4.86
N ALA A 32 -17.15 2.97 3.59
CA ALA A 32 -18.05 2.62 2.49
C ALA A 32 -18.71 1.24 2.71
N TYR A 33 -17.94 0.26 3.18
CA TYR A 33 -18.45 -1.06 3.53
C TYR A 33 -19.49 -0.99 4.65
N LEU A 34 -19.20 -0.26 5.74
CA LEU A 34 -20.15 -0.08 6.86
C LEU A 34 -21.45 0.61 6.43
N ALA A 35 -21.38 1.49 5.44
CA ALA A 35 -22.54 2.16 4.85
C ALA A 35 -23.32 1.27 3.85
N GLY A 36 -22.84 0.06 3.55
CA GLY A 36 -23.42 -0.81 2.52
C GLY A 36 -23.15 -0.36 1.08
N ASP A 37 -22.28 0.63 0.87
CA ASP A 37 -21.92 1.16 -0.45
C ASP A 37 -20.79 0.31 -1.06
N PHE A 38 -21.17 -0.84 -1.62
CA PHE A 38 -20.22 -1.81 -2.15
C PHE A 38 -19.52 -1.35 -3.43
N GLU A 39 -20.14 -0.46 -4.21
CA GLU A 39 -19.51 0.15 -5.38
C GLU A 39 -18.33 1.03 -4.93
N LYS A 40 -18.56 1.90 -3.94
CA LYS A 40 -17.50 2.75 -3.38
C LYS A 40 -16.46 1.94 -2.60
N THR A 41 -16.87 0.83 -1.98
CA THR A 41 -15.94 -0.11 -1.35
C THR A 41 -14.97 -0.69 -2.39
N ASP A 42 -15.47 -1.16 -3.53
CA ASP A 42 -14.64 -1.72 -4.61
C ASP A 42 -13.80 -0.65 -5.31
N TYR A 43 -14.31 0.58 -5.42
CA TYR A 43 -13.55 1.71 -5.92
C TYR A 43 -12.29 1.97 -5.07
N TYR A 44 -12.43 2.08 -3.74
CA TYR A 44 -11.26 2.28 -2.88
C TYR A 44 -10.34 1.06 -2.86
N GLN A 45 -10.87 -0.16 -2.96
CA GLN A 45 -10.07 -1.36 -3.13
C GLN A 45 -9.15 -1.24 -4.36
N ALA A 46 -9.71 -0.85 -5.51
CA ALA A 46 -8.94 -0.66 -6.74
C ALA A 46 -7.84 0.40 -6.58
N LEU A 47 -8.13 1.54 -5.92
CA LEU A 47 -7.10 2.55 -5.64
C LEU A 47 -5.98 1.99 -4.77
N THR A 48 -6.30 1.25 -3.71
CA THR A 48 -5.26 0.66 -2.84
C THR A 48 -4.43 -0.41 -3.56
N ASP A 49 -5.02 -1.14 -4.52
CA ASP A 49 -4.29 -2.11 -5.34
C ASP A 49 -3.36 -1.41 -6.35
N LEU A 50 -3.74 -0.25 -6.90
CA LEU A 50 -2.84 0.59 -7.72
C LEU A 50 -1.60 1.02 -6.92
N VAL A 51 -1.79 1.45 -5.67
CA VAL A 51 -0.68 1.80 -4.77
C VAL A 51 0.18 0.57 -4.49
N ALA A 52 -0.43 -0.57 -4.17
CA ALA A 52 0.29 -1.80 -3.85
C ALA A 52 1.20 -2.27 -5.00
N VAL A 53 0.74 -2.11 -6.25
CA VAL A 53 1.52 -2.48 -7.44
C VAL A 53 2.87 -1.74 -7.50
N VAL A 54 2.93 -0.46 -7.09
CA VAL A 54 4.16 0.35 -7.16
C VAL A 54 5.32 -0.30 -6.40
N TYR A 55 5.06 -0.80 -5.20
CA TYR A 55 6.11 -1.33 -4.32
C TYR A 55 6.17 -2.87 -4.30
N GLN A 56 5.15 -3.59 -4.77
CA GLN A 56 5.12 -5.07 -4.72
C GLN A 56 5.43 -5.76 -6.06
N LYS A 57 5.02 -5.19 -7.20
CA LYS A 57 5.03 -5.92 -8.48
C LYS A 57 6.45 -6.26 -8.93
N GLY A 58 6.69 -7.54 -9.22
CA GLY A 58 7.97 -8.03 -9.72
C GLY A 58 9.09 -8.08 -8.69
N ARG A 59 8.76 -7.94 -7.40
CA ARG A 59 9.73 -7.94 -6.29
C ARG A 59 9.53 -9.16 -5.40
N THR A 60 10.62 -9.61 -4.78
CA THR A 60 10.56 -10.54 -3.65
C THR A 60 9.86 -9.89 -2.45
N LEU A 61 9.48 -10.69 -1.45
CA LEU A 61 8.91 -10.17 -0.23
C LEU A 61 9.85 -9.14 0.44
N GLY A 62 11.14 -9.46 0.56
CA GLY A 62 12.13 -8.56 1.17
C GLY A 62 12.26 -7.23 0.43
N GLU A 63 12.38 -7.28 -0.89
CA GLU A 63 12.45 -6.08 -1.74
C GLU A 63 11.16 -5.25 -1.66
N SER A 64 9.99 -5.89 -1.54
CA SER A 64 8.72 -5.17 -1.38
C SER A 64 8.65 -4.42 -0.03
N LEU A 65 9.21 -4.99 1.04
CA LEU A 65 9.29 -4.31 2.34
C LEU A 65 10.25 -3.12 2.28
N ALA A 66 11.40 -3.28 1.62
CA ALA A 66 12.35 -2.19 1.40
C ALA A 66 11.73 -1.07 0.54
N ALA A 67 11.02 -1.41 -0.53
CA ALA A 67 10.31 -0.45 -1.38
C ALA A 67 9.22 0.32 -0.60
N LEU A 68 8.45 -0.36 0.26
CA LEU A 68 7.48 0.33 1.12
C LEU A 68 8.17 1.30 2.09
N LYS A 69 9.30 0.89 2.67
CA LYS A 69 10.11 1.71 3.56
C LYS A 69 10.68 2.96 2.87
N VAL A 70 11.03 2.87 1.59
CA VAL A 70 11.41 4.02 0.76
C VAL A 70 10.25 5.01 0.64
N LEU A 71 9.04 4.53 0.32
CA LEU A 71 7.86 5.40 0.23
C LEU A 71 7.52 6.05 1.58
N MET A 72 7.64 5.30 2.68
CA MET A 72 7.45 5.84 4.03
C MET A 72 8.51 6.89 4.39
N GLN A 73 9.74 6.74 3.90
CA GLN A 73 10.78 7.76 4.08
C GLN A 73 10.50 9.02 3.26
N ASP A 74 10.10 8.90 1.99
CA ASP A 74 9.72 10.05 1.14
C ASP A 74 8.52 10.81 1.76
N ALA A 75 7.60 10.08 2.40
CA ALA A 75 6.49 10.66 3.17
C ALA A 75 6.90 11.24 4.55
N GLY A 76 8.18 11.16 4.94
CA GLY A 76 8.69 11.69 6.21
C GLY A 76 8.30 10.88 7.46
N LEU A 77 7.87 9.63 7.30
CA LEU A 77 7.35 8.80 8.39
C LEU A 77 8.43 8.02 9.15
N CYS A 78 9.43 7.49 8.46
CA CYS A 78 10.54 6.74 9.08
C CYS A 78 11.77 6.64 8.15
N SER A 79 12.86 6.05 8.63
CA SER A 79 14.01 5.67 7.78
C SER A 79 13.71 4.44 6.91
N SER A 80 14.36 4.36 5.75
CA SER A 80 14.35 3.20 4.84
C SER A 80 15.24 2.04 5.30
N THR A 81 15.91 2.18 6.45
CA THR A 81 16.84 1.18 6.99
C THR A 81 16.19 -0.19 7.15
N MET A 82 16.87 -1.21 6.60
CA MET A 82 16.46 -2.61 6.69
C MET A 82 17.36 -3.39 7.65
N MET A 83 16.76 -4.31 8.41
CA MET A 83 17.51 -5.21 9.28
C MET A 83 17.95 -6.47 8.51
N PRO A 84 19.22 -6.91 8.61
CA PRO A 84 19.68 -8.16 8.03
C PRO A 84 18.80 -9.35 8.45
N PRO A 85 18.49 -10.31 7.55
CA PRO A 85 19.09 -10.52 6.23
C PRO A 85 18.47 -9.69 5.10
N LEU A 86 17.52 -8.80 5.40
CA LEU A 86 16.94 -7.90 4.40
C LEU A 86 17.92 -6.78 4.07
N THR A 87 17.97 -6.37 2.81
CA THR A 87 18.82 -5.31 2.31
C THR A 87 17.99 -4.15 1.79
N GLU A 88 18.59 -2.96 1.79
CA GLU A 88 18.03 -1.81 1.10
C GLU A 88 18.07 -2.01 -0.42
N LEU A 89 17.28 -1.22 -1.14
CA LEU A 89 17.32 -1.14 -2.61
C LEU A 89 18.38 -0.14 -3.07
N SER A 90 18.73 -0.17 -4.36
CA SER A 90 19.63 0.82 -4.94
C SER A 90 18.98 2.22 -4.98
N SER A 91 19.81 3.26 -5.07
CA SER A 91 19.31 4.64 -5.15
C SER A 91 18.46 4.88 -6.41
N GLU A 92 18.78 4.21 -7.51
CA GLU A 92 18.03 4.29 -8.77
C GLU A 92 16.64 3.69 -8.62
N GLU A 93 16.52 2.52 -7.98
CA GLU A 93 15.22 1.90 -7.72
C GLU A 93 14.40 2.72 -6.72
N ASN A 94 15.04 3.31 -5.71
CA ASN A 94 14.36 4.19 -4.76
C ASN A 94 13.70 5.37 -5.49
N GLN A 95 14.46 6.06 -6.34
CA GLN A 95 13.97 7.20 -7.11
C GLN A 95 12.82 6.80 -8.03
N ARG A 96 12.94 5.66 -8.73
CA ARG A 96 11.90 5.13 -9.61
C ARG A 96 10.60 4.83 -8.87
N ILE A 97 10.67 4.23 -7.68
CA ILE A 97 9.51 3.91 -6.85
C ILE A 97 8.77 5.20 -6.43
N ILE A 98 9.54 6.21 -6.00
CA ILE A 98 8.99 7.52 -5.59
C ILE A 98 8.29 8.21 -6.76
N GLU A 99 8.89 8.22 -7.95
CA GLU A 99 8.30 8.80 -9.15
C GLU A 99 7.01 8.07 -9.57
N GLN A 100 7.03 6.73 -9.55
CA GLN A 100 5.84 5.93 -9.85
C GLN A 100 4.70 6.20 -8.88
N PHE A 101 5.00 6.34 -7.58
CA PHE A 101 4.00 6.67 -6.57
C PHE A 101 3.42 8.07 -6.77
N LYS A 102 4.27 9.09 -6.98
CA LYS A 102 3.83 10.48 -7.24
C LYS A 102 3.00 10.60 -8.52
N ALA A 103 3.24 9.75 -9.52
CA ALA A 103 2.48 9.74 -10.76
C ALA A 103 1.03 9.22 -10.61
N LEU A 104 0.69 8.52 -9.52
CA LEU A 104 -0.66 7.97 -9.32
C LEU A 104 -1.74 9.06 -9.14
N SER A 105 -1.37 10.31 -8.82
CA SER A 105 -2.29 11.44 -8.64
C SER A 105 -3.48 11.11 -7.72
N LEU A 106 -3.19 10.44 -6.60
CA LEU A 106 -4.16 10.04 -5.57
C LEU A 106 -4.35 11.14 -4.52
#